data_AF-B0ZQ72-F1
#
_entry.id   AF-B0ZQ72-F1
#
_cell.length_a   1.000
_cell.length_b   1.000
_cell.length_c   1.000
_cell.angle_alpha   90.00
_cell.angle_beta   90.00
_cell.angle_gamma   90.00
#
_symmetry.space_group_name_H-M   'P 1'
#
loop_
_entity.id
_entity.type
_entity.pdbx_description
1 polymer ?
#
loop_
_entity_poly.entity_id
_entity_poly.type
_entity_poly.pdbx_seq_one_letter_code
_entity_poly.pdbx_strand_id
1 'polypeptide(L)'
;PGIVVRPVGKFRTVQEYNYETLRSNVDVLKLIQLGLTFSDEDGNLPNCGTDRYCVWQFNFREFNIWEDAYASDSIELLRQSGIDFKKNSERGVDSHLFAELLMSSGIVLNENVRWITFHSGYDFGYLLKLVMNRSLPPTQGGFFYLIRMYFPNLYDIKHLMKFCNNLHGGLNRLAEMLEVERFGACHQAGSDS
;
A
#
# COMPACT_ATOMS: atom_id res chain seq x y z
N PRO A 1 0.62 8.77 4.97
CA PRO A 1 1.27 9.77 5.85
C PRO A 1 2.30 10.68 5.16
N GLY A 2 2.79 10.31 3.96
CA GLY A 2 3.64 11.16 3.13
C GLY A 2 5.13 10.85 3.27
N ILE A 3 5.97 11.85 3.00
CA ILE A 3 7.43 11.79 3.15
C ILE A 3 7.85 12.93 4.07
N VAL A 4 8.46 12.61 5.21
CA VAL A 4 8.94 13.56 6.21
C VAL A 4 10.45 13.49 6.43
N VAL A 5 11.07 12.36 6.07
CA VAL A 5 12.52 12.16 6.17
C VAL A 5 13.15 12.15 4.78
N ARG A 6 14.25 12.89 4.62
CA ARG A 6 15.15 12.75 3.46
C ARG A 6 16.54 12.43 3.98
N PRO A 7 17.12 11.27 3.64
CA PRO A 7 18.40 10.87 4.18
C PRO A 7 19.51 11.74 3.58
N VAL A 8 20.46 12.15 4.42
CA VAL A 8 21.62 12.96 4.04
C VAL A 8 22.85 12.07 4.07
N GLY A 9 23.60 11.98 2.97
CA GLY A 9 24.77 11.13 2.88
C GLY A 9 25.26 10.88 1.46
N LYS A 10 26.34 10.10 1.33
CA LYS A 10 26.84 9.62 0.04
C LYS A 10 26.19 8.26 -0.27
N PHE A 11 25.44 8.21 -1.36
CA PHE A 11 24.83 6.97 -1.88
C PHE A 11 25.55 6.56 -3.15
N ARG A 12 25.77 5.25 -3.33
CA ARG A 12 26.46 4.72 -4.51
C ARG A 12 25.58 4.78 -5.75
N THR A 13 24.27 4.65 -5.56
CA THR A 13 23.27 4.62 -6.64
C THR A 13 22.00 5.36 -6.25
N VAL A 14 21.21 5.77 -7.25
CA VAL A 14 19.89 6.37 -7.03
C VAL A 14 18.94 5.36 -6.37
N GLN A 15 19.08 4.07 -6.70
CA GLN A 15 18.30 2.98 -6.12
C GLN A 15 18.55 2.84 -4.61
N GLU A 16 19.80 2.96 -4.17
CA GLU A 16 20.17 2.96 -2.75
C GLU A 16 19.57 4.16 -2.02
N TYR A 17 19.68 5.36 -2.60
CA TYR A 17 19.04 6.56 -2.04
C TYR A 17 17.52 6.43 -1.93
N ASN A 18 16.87 5.91 -2.97
CA ASN A 18 15.43 5.70 -3.00
C ASN A 18 15.00 4.69 -1.92
N TYR A 19 15.75 3.59 -1.76
CA TYR A 19 15.47 2.60 -0.73
C TYR A 19 15.64 3.17 0.67
N GLU A 20 16.72 3.91 0.95
CA GLU A 20 16.93 4.53 2.25
C GLU A 20 15.88 5.59 2.57
N THR A 21 15.41 6.33 1.56
CA THR A 21 14.29 7.26 1.71
C THR A 21 13.01 6.52 2.05
N LEU A 22 12.69 5.43 1.35
CA LEU A 22 11.53 4.58 1.63
C LEU A 22 11.62 4.01 3.05
N ARG A 23 12.73 3.36 3.39
CA ARG A 23 12.98 2.72 4.69
C ARG A 23 12.78 3.70 5.84
N SER A 24 13.47 4.83 5.79
CA SER A 24 13.44 5.84 6.86
C SER A 24 12.03 6.39 7.09
N ASN A 25 11.25 6.59 6.02
CA ASN A 25 9.89 7.07 6.15
C ASN A 25 8.93 5.98 6.64
N VAL A 26 9.00 4.77 6.07
CA VAL A 26 8.13 3.66 6.47
C VAL A 26 8.37 3.25 7.92
N ASP A 27 9.62 3.26 8.40
CA ASP A 27 9.93 2.88 9.78
C ASP A 27 9.38 3.88 10.81
N VAL A 28 9.40 5.18 10.48
CA VAL A 28 8.95 6.26 11.38
C VAL A 28 7.44 6.52 11.28
N LEU A 29 6.87 6.43 10.09
CA LEU A 29 5.47 6.76 9.85
C LEU A 29 4.57 5.54 10.13
N LYS A 30 3.31 5.83 10.49
CA LYS A 30 2.29 4.81 10.74
C LYS A 30 1.35 4.65 9.56
N LEU A 31 1.03 3.41 9.21
CA LEU A 31 0.04 3.11 8.18
C LEU A 31 -1.34 3.63 8.62
N ILE A 32 -2.05 4.32 7.72
CA ILE A 32 -3.38 4.90 8.01
C ILE A 32 -4.48 4.02 7.42
N GLN A 33 -4.25 3.50 6.21
CA GLN A 33 -5.25 2.76 5.47
C GLN A 33 -4.59 1.73 4.55
N LEU A 34 -5.26 0.60 4.32
CA LEU A 34 -4.90 -0.42 3.34
C LEU A 34 -6.15 -0.86 2.58
N GLY A 35 -6.06 -0.91 1.25
CA GLY A 35 -7.07 -1.47 0.38
C GLY A 35 -6.66 -2.85 -0.09
N LEU A 36 -7.60 -3.80 -0.05
CA LEU A 36 -7.43 -5.12 -0.65
C LEU A 36 -8.67 -5.43 -1.48
N THR A 37 -8.46 -5.55 -2.79
CA THR A 37 -9.44 -6.04 -3.76
C THR A 37 -9.02 -7.44 -4.18
N PHE A 38 -9.97 -8.37 -4.17
CA PHE A 38 -9.76 -9.74 -4.61
C PHE A 38 -10.54 -9.98 -5.88
N SER A 39 -9.97 -10.73 -6.82
CA SER A 39 -10.65 -11.21 -8.01
C SER A 39 -10.19 -12.62 -8.33
N ASP A 40 -10.97 -13.32 -9.16
CA ASP A 40 -10.48 -14.52 -9.85
C ASP A 40 -9.56 -14.15 -11.03
N GLU A 41 -9.18 -15.16 -11.81
CA GLU A 41 -8.28 -15.02 -12.98
C GLU A 41 -8.91 -14.27 -14.16
N ASP A 42 -10.23 -14.18 -14.22
CA ASP A 42 -11.00 -13.47 -15.24
C ASP A 42 -11.33 -12.03 -14.80
N GLY A 43 -10.97 -11.64 -13.58
CA GLY A 43 -11.22 -10.32 -13.02
C GLY A 43 -12.59 -10.16 -12.35
N ASN A 44 -13.30 -11.26 -12.07
CA ASN A 44 -14.58 -11.19 -11.37
C ASN A 44 -14.37 -10.95 -9.87
N LEU A 45 -15.11 -9.99 -9.31
CA LEU A 45 -15.07 -9.68 -7.88
C LEU A 45 -15.94 -10.64 -7.06
N PRO A 46 -15.52 -10.99 -5.83
CA PRO A 46 -16.34 -11.80 -4.93
C PRO A 46 -17.55 -10.99 -4.45
N ASN A 47 -18.66 -11.68 -4.19
CA ASN A 47 -19.86 -11.08 -3.63
C ASN A 47 -20.05 -11.34 -2.12
N CYS A 48 -19.13 -12.10 -1.51
CA CYS A 48 -19.17 -12.54 -0.10
C CYS A 48 -20.52 -13.09 0.37
N GLY A 49 -21.28 -13.74 -0.53
CA GLY A 49 -22.63 -14.23 -0.21
C GLY A 49 -23.71 -13.16 -0.17
N THR A 50 -23.46 -11.99 -0.76
CA THR A 50 -24.39 -10.87 -0.90
C THR A 50 -24.73 -10.60 -2.38
N ASP A 51 -25.60 -9.62 -2.63
CA ASP A 51 -25.94 -9.10 -3.96
C ASP A 51 -24.94 -8.05 -4.47
N ARG A 52 -23.88 -7.76 -3.71
CA ARG A 52 -22.90 -6.71 -4.00
C ARG A 52 -21.49 -7.26 -4.02
N TYR A 53 -20.64 -6.65 -4.85
CA TYR A 53 -19.22 -6.93 -4.87
C TYR A 53 -18.54 -6.43 -3.58
N CYS A 54 -17.51 -7.15 -3.17
CA CYS A 54 -16.74 -6.85 -1.98
C CYS A 54 -15.37 -6.28 -2.33
N VAL A 55 -15.07 -5.14 -1.72
CA VAL A 55 -13.74 -4.54 -1.68
C VAL A 55 -13.46 -4.15 -0.23
N TRP A 56 -12.26 -4.45 0.26
CA TRP A 56 -11.92 -4.23 1.67
C TRP A 56 -11.06 -3.00 1.84
N GLN A 57 -11.47 -2.15 2.78
CA GLN A 57 -10.72 -0.99 3.22
C GLN A 57 -10.48 -1.08 4.71
N PHE A 58 -9.24 -1.34 5.10
CA PHE A 58 -8.81 -1.40 6.49
C PHE A 58 -8.32 -0.01 6.90
N ASN A 59 -8.92 0.54 7.96
CA ASN A 59 -8.51 1.83 8.54
C ASN A 59 -7.86 1.55 9.89
N PHE A 60 -6.61 1.96 10.07
CA PHE A 60 -5.79 1.60 11.23
C PHE A 60 -5.92 2.64 12.35
N ARG A 61 -5.91 2.16 13.60
CA ARG A 61 -6.14 3.00 14.79
C ARG A 61 -4.89 3.72 15.32
N GLU A 62 -3.71 3.27 14.90
CA GLU A 62 -2.44 3.63 15.55
C GLU A 62 -1.99 5.05 15.23
N PHE A 63 -2.44 5.63 14.12
CA PHE A 63 -2.09 7.00 13.73
C PHE A 63 -2.82 8.03 14.59
N ASN A 64 -2.05 8.84 15.30
CA ASN A 64 -2.49 9.94 16.15
C ASN A 64 -1.90 11.26 15.63
N ILE A 65 -2.77 12.17 15.20
CA ILE A 65 -2.37 13.47 14.62
C ILE A 65 -1.62 14.38 15.61
N TRP A 66 -1.73 14.15 16.92
CA TRP A 66 -1.08 14.99 17.93
C TRP A 66 0.32 14.51 18.30
N GLU A 67 0.63 13.25 18.02
CA GLU A 67 1.86 12.58 18.49
C GLU A 67 2.75 12.13 17.33
N ASP A 68 2.16 11.71 16.21
CA ASP A 68 2.89 11.09 15.12
C ASP A 68 3.41 12.08 14.09
N ALA A 69 4.53 11.72 13.47
CA ALA A 69 5.04 12.45 12.32
C ALA A 69 4.14 12.24 11.09
N TYR A 70 3.96 13.30 10.31
CA TYR A 70 3.26 13.27 9.02
C TYR A 70 3.64 14.48 8.16
N ALA A 71 3.39 14.39 6.86
CA ALA A 71 3.44 15.55 5.97
C ALA A 71 2.08 16.25 5.96
N SER A 72 2.03 17.55 6.29
CA SER A 72 0.77 18.31 6.41
C SER A 72 -0.11 18.23 5.17
N ASP A 73 0.49 18.41 3.98
CA ASP A 73 -0.23 18.32 2.69
C ASP A 73 -0.85 16.94 2.48
N SER A 74 -0.19 15.87 2.96
CA SER A 74 -0.73 14.50 2.86
C SER A 74 -1.91 14.28 3.79
N ILE A 75 -1.90 14.83 5.01
CA ILE A 75 -3.04 14.73 5.94
C ILE A 75 -4.23 15.54 5.45
N GLU A 76 -3.98 16.74 4.93
CA GLU A 76 -5.04 17.59 4.38
C GLU A 76 -5.69 16.92 3.16
N LEU A 77 -4.89 16.36 2.25
CA LEU A 77 -5.41 15.56 1.15
C LEU A 77 -6.30 14.41 1.65
N LEU A 78 -5.83 13.63 2.62
CA LEU A 78 -6.60 12.50 3.17
C LEU A 78 -7.92 12.95 3.83
N ARG A 79 -7.93 14.09 4.52
CA ARG A 79 -9.18 14.67 5.07
C ARG A 79 -10.16 15.04 3.97
N GLN A 80 -9.68 15.71 2.92
CA GLN A 80 -10.51 16.09 1.77
C GLN A 80 -11.04 14.87 1.02
N SER A 81 -10.29 13.77 1.04
CA SER A 81 -10.70 12.47 0.49
C SER A 81 -11.65 11.68 1.41
N GLY A 82 -11.99 12.20 2.60
CA GLY A 82 -13.01 11.63 3.48
C GLY A 82 -12.48 10.74 4.61
N ILE A 83 -11.18 10.78 4.93
CA ILE A 83 -10.62 10.07 6.09
C ILE A 83 -11.02 10.76 7.38
N ASP A 84 -11.73 10.01 8.23
CA ASP A 84 -12.07 10.42 9.59
C ASP A 84 -11.04 9.85 10.59
N PHE A 85 -10.02 10.66 10.89
CA PHE A 85 -8.97 10.29 11.82
C PHE A 85 -9.46 10.04 13.25
N LYS A 86 -10.54 10.71 13.68
CA LYS A 86 -11.12 10.49 14.99
C LYS A 86 -11.77 9.11 15.04
N LYS A 87 -12.57 8.77 14.03
CA LYS A 87 -13.17 7.44 13.90
C LYS A 87 -12.12 6.34 13.78
N ASN A 88 -11.02 6.58 13.07
CA ASN A 88 -9.90 5.64 13.00
C ASN A 88 -9.30 5.37 14.39
N SER A 89 -9.04 6.41 15.18
CA SER A 89 -8.52 6.23 16.55
C SER A 89 -9.49 5.47 17.45
N GLU A 90 -10.79 5.76 17.37
CA GLU A 90 -11.82 5.15 18.24
C GLU A 90 -12.24 3.73 17.83
N ARG A 91 -12.24 3.44 16.52
CA ARG A 91 -12.86 2.23 15.94
C ARG A 91 -12.00 1.52 14.90
N GLY A 92 -10.78 1.99 14.68
CA GLY A 92 -9.88 1.44 13.68
C GLY A 92 -9.42 0.02 14.02
N VAL A 93 -8.94 -0.65 12.99
CA VAL A 93 -8.32 -1.97 13.05
C VAL A 93 -7.00 -1.86 13.80
N ASP A 94 -6.76 -2.83 14.68
CA ASP A 94 -5.45 -3.02 15.30
C ASP A 94 -4.49 -3.63 14.28
N SER A 95 -3.40 -2.95 14.00
CA SER A 95 -2.38 -3.34 13.03
C SER A 95 -1.69 -4.67 13.39
N HIS A 96 -1.49 -4.96 14.67
CA HIS A 96 -0.88 -6.22 15.10
C HIS A 96 -1.85 -7.39 14.91
N LEU A 97 -3.12 -7.23 15.31
CA LEU A 97 -4.15 -8.25 15.06
C LEU A 97 -4.36 -8.45 13.56
N PHE A 98 -4.38 -7.38 12.78
CA PHE A 98 -4.47 -7.48 11.32
C PHE A 98 -3.29 -8.26 10.74
N ALA A 99 -2.06 -7.98 11.18
CA ALA A 99 -0.87 -8.68 10.72
C ALA A 99 -0.93 -10.19 11.05
N GLU A 100 -1.39 -10.56 12.24
CA GLU A 100 -1.60 -11.95 12.65
C GLU A 100 -2.61 -12.65 11.73
N LEU A 101 -3.78 -12.04 11.52
CA LEU A 101 -4.83 -12.58 10.66
C LEU A 101 -4.33 -12.70 9.20
N LEU A 102 -3.67 -11.67 8.68
CA LEU A 102 -3.10 -11.69 7.33
C LEU A 102 -2.07 -12.80 7.17
N MET A 103 -1.20 -13.03 8.16
CA MET A 103 -0.21 -14.10 8.13
C MET A 103 -0.86 -15.49 8.00
N SER A 104 -1.96 -15.72 8.71
CA SER A 104 -2.70 -17.00 8.66
C SER A 104 -3.73 -17.12 7.52
N SER A 105 -3.96 -16.04 6.75
CA SER A 105 -5.03 -15.98 5.76
C SER A 105 -4.78 -16.78 4.48
N GLY A 106 -3.52 -17.13 4.21
CA GLY A 106 -3.08 -17.70 2.93
C GLY A 106 -2.86 -16.66 1.81
N ILE A 107 -2.98 -15.36 2.10
CA ILE A 107 -2.73 -14.28 1.11
C ILE A 107 -1.23 -14.00 0.94
N VAL A 108 -0.46 -14.11 2.03
CA VAL A 108 1.01 -14.00 2.03
C VAL A 108 1.65 -15.37 2.03
N LEU A 109 2.92 -15.47 1.63
CA LEU A 109 3.70 -16.71 1.57
C LEU A 109 3.03 -17.79 0.69
N ASN A 110 2.28 -17.39 -0.32
CA ASN A 110 1.49 -18.29 -1.17
C ASN A 110 1.75 -18.03 -2.66
N GLU A 111 2.30 -19.02 -3.35
CA GLU A 111 2.60 -18.97 -4.80
C GLU A 111 1.35 -19.02 -5.69
N ASN A 112 0.18 -19.35 -5.13
CA ASN A 112 -1.09 -19.31 -5.88
C ASN A 112 -1.71 -17.91 -5.91
N VAL A 113 -1.23 -17.00 -5.07
CA VAL A 113 -1.72 -15.61 -5.02
C VAL A 113 -0.85 -14.73 -5.91
N ARG A 114 -1.50 -13.86 -6.68
CA ARG A 114 -0.86 -12.84 -7.52
C ARG A 114 -1.20 -11.46 -6.99
N TRP A 115 -0.18 -10.71 -6.61
CA TRP A 115 -0.32 -9.34 -6.15
C TRP A 115 -0.25 -8.39 -7.35
N ILE A 116 -1.30 -7.60 -7.54
CA ILE A 116 -1.36 -6.56 -8.56
C ILE A 116 -1.32 -5.21 -7.86
N THR A 117 -0.38 -4.35 -8.24
CA THR A 117 -0.19 -3.05 -7.58
C THR A 117 0.19 -1.94 -8.56
N PHE A 118 0.23 -0.70 -8.08
CA PHE A 118 0.60 0.45 -8.91
C PHE A 118 1.62 1.33 -8.18
N HIS A 119 2.87 1.35 -8.68
CA HIS A 119 3.95 2.18 -8.11
C HIS A 119 4.24 1.87 -6.64
N SER A 120 4.33 0.59 -6.30
CA SER A 120 4.00 0.09 -4.96
C SER A 120 5.15 -0.02 -3.98
N GLY A 121 6.22 0.75 -4.19
CA GLY A 121 7.40 0.68 -3.32
C GLY A 121 7.04 0.94 -1.86
N TYR A 122 6.36 2.05 -1.58
CA TYR A 122 5.92 2.39 -0.23
C TYR A 122 4.85 1.42 0.29
N ASP A 123 3.91 1.00 -0.55
CA ASP A 123 2.82 0.10 -0.15
C ASP A 123 3.37 -1.22 0.41
N PHE A 124 4.29 -1.84 -0.32
CA PHE A 124 4.97 -3.05 0.16
C PHE A 124 6.00 -2.78 1.25
N GLY A 125 6.55 -1.57 1.34
CA GLY A 125 7.28 -1.15 2.52
C GLY A 125 6.42 -1.26 3.78
N TYR A 126 5.23 -0.65 3.78
CA TYR A 126 4.32 -0.73 4.91
C TYR A 126 3.80 -2.14 5.16
N LEU A 127 3.39 -2.86 4.10
CA LEU A 127 2.86 -4.21 4.24
C LEU A 127 3.92 -5.19 4.77
N LEU A 128 5.17 -5.06 4.30
CA LEU A 128 6.28 -5.87 4.80
C LEU A 128 6.61 -5.54 6.27
N LYS A 129 6.67 -4.25 6.63
CA LYS A 129 6.86 -3.81 8.03
C LYS A 129 5.76 -4.39 8.93
N LEU A 130 4.51 -4.35 8.46
CA LEU A 130 3.33 -4.84 9.15
C LEU A 130 3.45 -6.34 9.45
N VAL A 131 3.71 -7.18 8.43
CA VAL A 131 3.78 -8.64 8.60
C VAL A 131 5.06 -9.10 9.32
N MET A 132 6.17 -8.35 9.20
CA MET A 132 7.39 -8.65 9.94
C MET A 132 7.36 -8.17 11.39
N ASN A 133 6.47 -7.23 11.70
CA ASN A 133 6.37 -6.54 12.99
C ASN A 133 7.73 -6.01 13.50
N ARG A 134 8.56 -5.47 12.60
CA ARG A 134 9.87 -4.87 12.88
C ARG A 134 10.26 -3.91 11.77
N SER A 135 11.29 -3.10 12.01
CA SER A 135 11.84 -2.20 11.00
C SER A 135 12.26 -2.93 9.72
N LEU A 136 12.18 -2.21 8.59
CA LEU A 136 12.59 -2.74 7.30
C LEU A 136 14.08 -3.07 7.26
N PRO A 137 14.51 -4.02 6.40
CA PRO A 137 15.91 -4.43 6.33
C PRO A 137 16.87 -3.26 6.07
N PRO A 138 18.11 -3.29 6.58
CA PRO A 138 19.05 -2.20 6.38
C PRO A 138 19.59 -2.10 4.95
N THR A 139 19.32 -3.08 4.09
CA THR A 139 19.79 -3.08 2.71
C THR A 139 18.65 -3.36 1.75
N GLN A 140 18.73 -2.76 0.56
CA GLN A 140 17.77 -3.01 -0.52
C GLN A 140 17.73 -4.49 -0.92
N GLY A 141 18.87 -5.18 -0.91
CA GLY A 141 18.94 -6.61 -1.19
C GLY A 141 18.16 -7.44 -0.17
N GLY A 142 18.28 -7.12 1.12
CA GLY A 142 17.50 -7.75 2.18
C GLY A 142 16.00 -7.48 2.06
N PHE A 143 15.62 -6.26 1.69
CA PHE A 143 14.22 -5.92 1.40
C PHE A 143 13.65 -6.77 0.29
N PHE A 144 14.29 -6.82 -0.87
CA PHE A 144 13.79 -7.60 -2.00
C PHE A 144 13.82 -9.11 -1.74
N TYR A 145 14.74 -9.60 -0.92
CA TYR A 145 14.73 -11.00 -0.47
C TYR A 145 13.43 -11.30 0.29
N LEU A 146 13.05 -10.45 1.25
CA LEU A 146 11.83 -10.65 2.02
C LEU A 146 10.56 -10.39 1.21
N ILE A 147 10.56 -9.41 0.30
CA ILE A 147 9.44 -9.19 -0.63
C ILE A 147 9.17 -10.46 -1.45
N ARG A 148 10.21 -11.07 -2.05
CA ARG A 148 10.04 -12.30 -2.82
C ARG A 148 9.59 -13.49 -1.98
N MET A 149 9.94 -13.51 -0.69
CA MET A 149 9.49 -14.55 0.23
C MET A 149 8.00 -14.37 0.57
N TYR A 150 7.60 -13.20 1.08
CA TYR A 150 6.22 -12.94 1.52
C TYR A 150 5.22 -12.77 0.37
N PHE A 151 5.68 -12.28 -0.78
CA PHE A 151 4.84 -11.91 -1.94
C PHE A 151 5.46 -12.47 -3.23
N PRO A 152 5.44 -13.80 -3.43
CA PRO A 152 6.22 -14.47 -4.46
C PRO A 152 5.85 -14.05 -5.90
N ASN A 153 4.56 -13.79 -6.18
CA ASN A 153 4.10 -13.28 -7.47
C ASN A 153 3.59 -11.86 -7.32
N LEU A 154 4.39 -10.89 -7.77
CA LEU A 154 4.10 -9.47 -7.66
C LEU A 154 4.25 -8.78 -9.03
N TYR A 155 3.21 -8.05 -9.43
CA TYR A 155 3.15 -7.29 -10.67
C TYR A 155 2.84 -5.83 -10.38
N ASP A 156 3.82 -4.96 -10.62
CA ASP A 156 3.62 -3.51 -10.54
C ASP A 156 3.18 -2.97 -11.91
N ILE A 157 1.91 -2.58 -12.02
CA ILE A 157 1.31 -2.02 -13.24
C ILE A 157 2.07 -0.78 -13.72
N LYS A 158 2.56 0.08 -12.81
CA LYS A 158 3.34 1.26 -13.18
C LYS A 158 4.66 0.87 -13.84
N HIS A 159 5.25 -0.25 -13.43
CA HIS A 159 6.42 -0.81 -14.10
C HIS A 159 6.04 -1.39 -15.47
N LEU A 160 4.97 -2.19 -15.55
CA LEU A 160 4.50 -2.80 -16.80
C LEU A 160 4.15 -1.77 -17.87
N MET A 161 3.54 -0.63 -17.50
CA MET A 161 3.23 0.47 -18.40
C MET A 161 4.45 0.98 -19.19
N LYS A 162 5.67 0.84 -18.67
CA LYS A 162 6.89 1.24 -19.39
C LYS A 162 7.13 0.44 -20.67
N PHE A 163 6.50 -0.73 -20.77
CA PHE A 163 6.57 -1.63 -21.93
C PHE A 163 5.33 -1.50 -22.83
N CYS A 164 4.43 -0.57 -22.52
CA CYS A 164 3.23 -0.28 -23.30
C CYS A 164 3.34 1.15 -23.87
N ASN A 165 3.59 1.27 -25.17
CA ASN A 165 3.93 2.56 -25.82
C ASN A 165 2.93 3.69 -25.59
N ASN A 166 1.66 3.37 -25.29
CA ASN A 166 0.61 4.36 -25.14
C ASN A 166 0.25 4.66 -23.68
N LEU A 167 0.74 3.93 -22.68
CA LEU A 167 0.27 4.08 -21.29
C LEU A 167 1.23 4.93 -20.45
N HIS A 168 0.72 6.00 -19.81
CA HIS A 168 1.52 6.91 -18.98
C HIS A 168 0.66 7.59 -17.91
N GLY A 169 1.29 8.38 -17.02
CA GLY A 169 0.59 9.10 -15.95
C GLY A 169 0.35 8.28 -14.67
N GLY A 170 -0.47 8.81 -13.77
CA GLY A 170 -0.88 8.14 -12.52
C GLY A 170 -2.04 7.15 -12.73
N LEU A 171 -2.49 6.50 -11.66
CA LEU A 171 -3.53 5.46 -11.72
C LEU A 171 -4.84 5.98 -12.34
N ASN A 172 -5.30 7.18 -11.95
CA ASN A 172 -6.49 7.79 -12.55
C ASN A 172 -6.35 8.02 -14.05
N ARG A 173 -5.18 8.49 -14.49
CA ARG A 173 -4.93 8.70 -15.92
C ARG A 173 -4.91 7.38 -16.68
N LEU A 174 -4.36 6.32 -16.09
CA LEU A 174 -4.41 4.99 -16.67
C LEU A 174 -5.86 4.51 -16.80
N ALA A 175 -6.69 4.67 -15.77
CA ALA A 175 -8.11 4.31 -15.81
C ALA A 175 -8.87 5.07 -16.91
N GLU A 176 -8.65 6.38 -17.04
CA GLU A 176 -9.22 7.19 -18.14
C GLU A 176 -8.83 6.65 -19.53
N MET A 177 -7.56 6.29 -19.71
CA MET A 177 -7.04 5.80 -21.00
C MET A 177 -7.54 4.39 -21.35
N LEU A 178 -7.93 3.62 -20.34
CA LEU A 178 -8.53 2.29 -20.49
C LEU A 178 -10.06 2.31 -20.42
N GLU A 179 -10.66 3.50 -20.30
CA GLU A 179 -12.12 3.70 -20.17
C GLU A 179 -12.72 2.91 -18.99
N VAL A 180 -11.96 2.80 -17.89
CA VAL A 180 -12.39 2.13 -16.65
C VAL A 180 -13.03 3.16 -15.72
N GLU A 181 -14.29 2.91 -15.35
CA GLU A 181 -15.02 3.73 -14.39
C GLU A 181 -14.57 3.43 -12.96
N ARG A 182 -14.38 4.49 -12.16
CA ARG A 182 -14.09 4.38 -10.73
C ARG A 182 -15.37 4.35 -9.92
N PHE A 183 -15.50 3.36 -9.04
CA PHE A 183 -16.52 3.32 -8.01
C PHE A 183 -15.89 3.58 -6.63
N GLY A 184 -16.31 4.67 -5.98
CA GLY A 184 -15.77 5.09 -4.68
C GLY A 184 -14.93 6.37 -4.74
N ALA A 185 -14.43 6.80 -3.58
CA ALA A 185 -13.67 8.04 -3.46
C ALA A 185 -12.22 7.86 -3.95
N CYS A 186 -11.70 8.82 -4.73
CA CYS A 186 -10.28 8.85 -5.08
C CYS A 186 -9.43 9.10 -3.82
N HIS A 187 -8.22 8.52 -3.77
CA HIS A 187 -7.30 8.61 -2.63
C HIS A 187 -7.82 7.95 -1.34
N GLN A 188 -8.75 7.01 -1.48
CA GLN A 188 -9.07 6.03 -0.46
C GLN A 188 -8.61 4.66 -0.93
N ALA A 189 -7.85 3.96 -0.09
CA ALA A 189 -7.09 2.79 -0.48
C ALA A 189 -7.96 1.66 -1.05
N GLY A 190 -9.19 1.46 -0.55
CA GLY A 190 -10.09 0.45 -1.10
C GLY A 190 -10.58 0.79 -2.52
N SER A 191 -10.87 2.06 -2.79
CA SER A 191 -11.28 2.51 -4.13
C SER A 191 -10.09 2.55 -5.11
N ASP A 192 -8.87 2.74 -4.60
CA ASP A 192 -7.64 2.74 -5.39
C ASP A 192 -7.08 1.33 -5.67
N SER A 193 -7.45 0.31 -4.88
CA SER A 193 -7.01 -1.09 -5.05
C SER A 193 -7.87 -1.86 -6.03
#